data_AF-X1SAN3-F1
#
_entry.id   AF-X1SAN3-F1
#
_cell.length_a   1.000
_cell.length_b   1.000
_cell.length_c   1.000
_cell.angle_alpha   90.00
_cell.angle_beta   90.00
_cell.angle_gamma   90.00
#
_symmetry.space_group_name_H-M   'P 1'
#
loop_
_entity.id
_entity.type
_entity.pdbx_description
1 polymer ?
#
loop_
_entity_poly.entity_id
_entity_poly.type
_entity_poly.pdbx_seq_one_letter_code
_entity_poly.pdbx_strand_id
1 'polypeptide(L)'
;MTLGSLAAGGTLGILIPPSISMIIYGALAEASIGKLFAGGIIPGIVLSGMFMAYIGLRVRRNPRLAPKEAAISVRGLILGLKGLWPILILMTIVLGGIFGGVMTPTEAAAAGSSAALAIALGLRRFTWQMLKESLLSSLETTCMLMFIVVGASILSSYLAVMGVPKLFAMFVFGSGLPAVGILLLIYLLYIFLGCFIDGLSAMILTLPTVLPILTTLGFDLIWFGVV
;
A
#
# COMPACT_ATOMS: atom_id res chain seq x y z
N MET A 1 2.91 9.55 -23.88
CA MET A 1 3.51 8.63 -22.88
C MET A 1 3.58 9.21 -21.47
N THR A 2 3.86 10.50 -21.31
CA THR A 2 4.01 11.20 -20.01
C THR A 2 2.84 11.00 -19.05
N LEU A 3 1.59 11.19 -19.49
CA LEU A 3 0.40 10.92 -18.67
C LEU A 3 0.26 9.43 -18.30
N GLY A 4 0.57 8.53 -19.22
CA GLY A 4 0.48 7.08 -18.98
C GLY A 4 1.56 6.57 -18.02
N SER A 5 2.79 7.08 -18.12
CA SER A 5 3.86 6.78 -17.16
C SER A 5 3.59 7.39 -15.79
N LEU A 6 2.97 8.58 -15.74
CA LEU A 6 2.56 9.21 -14.48
C LEU A 6 1.42 8.43 -13.82
N ALA A 7 0.41 8.01 -14.60
CA ALA A 7 -0.70 7.20 -14.12
C ALA A 7 -0.21 5.84 -13.60
N ALA A 8 0.66 5.15 -14.34
CA ALA A 8 1.25 3.88 -13.90
C ALA A 8 2.20 4.06 -12.70
N GLY A 9 2.91 5.19 -12.62
CA GLY A 9 3.72 5.52 -11.45
C GLY A 9 2.87 5.79 -10.20
N GLY A 10 1.69 6.41 -10.38
CA GLY A 10 0.75 6.67 -9.29
C GLY A 10 0.20 5.40 -8.64
N THR A 11 0.02 4.33 -9.40
CA THR A 11 -0.46 3.05 -8.83
C THR A 11 0.60 2.36 -7.96
N LEU A 12 1.90 2.66 -8.15
CA LEU A 12 2.97 2.19 -7.27
C LEU A 12 2.90 2.79 -5.87
N GLY A 13 2.17 3.90 -5.68
CA GLY A 13 1.96 4.50 -4.36
C GLY A 13 1.23 3.59 -3.37
N ILE A 14 0.56 2.54 -3.85
CA ILE A 14 -0.03 1.51 -3.00
C ILE A 14 1.05 0.57 -2.42
N LEU A 15 2.17 0.40 -3.12
CA LEU A 15 3.20 -0.59 -2.80
C LEU A 15 4.45 0.04 -2.17
N ILE A 16 4.83 1.25 -2.60
CA ILE A 16 5.98 1.99 -2.07
C ILE A 16 5.55 2.74 -0.79
N PRO A 17 6.16 2.47 0.37
CA PRO A 17 5.78 3.11 1.63
C PRO A 17 5.98 4.63 1.65
N PRO A 18 5.18 5.39 2.43
CA PRO A 18 4.05 4.95 3.24
C PRO A 18 2.79 4.75 2.40
N SER A 19 2.09 3.64 2.63
CA SER A 19 0.88 3.25 1.89
C SER A 19 -0.30 3.09 2.84
N ILE A 20 -1.42 3.74 2.51
CA ILE A 20 -2.67 3.61 3.26
C ILE A 20 -3.12 2.15 3.22
N SER A 21 -3.15 1.51 2.06
CA SER A 21 -3.60 0.12 1.91
C SER A 21 -2.83 -0.86 2.80
N MET A 22 -1.51 -0.69 2.94
CA MET A 22 -0.71 -1.51 3.85
C MET A 22 -1.02 -1.26 5.33
N ILE A 23 -1.35 -0.02 5.71
CA ILE A 23 -1.79 0.31 7.06
C ILE A 23 -3.14 -0.36 7.35
N ILE A 24 -4.09 -0.31 6.41
CA ILE A 24 -5.39 -0.99 6.55
C ILE A 24 -5.19 -2.49 6.68
N TYR A 25 -4.40 -3.09 5.78
CA TYR A 25 -4.08 -4.51 5.84
C TYR A 25 -3.47 -4.87 7.20
N GLY A 26 -2.46 -4.13 7.64
CA GLY A 26 -1.80 -4.35 8.93
C GLY A 26 -2.75 -4.25 10.12
N ALA A 27 -3.73 -3.33 10.07
CA ALA A 27 -4.76 -3.21 11.10
C ALA A 27 -5.72 -4.40 11.10
N LEU A 28 -6.16 -4.88 9.93
CA LEU A 28 -7.10 -6.00 9.80
C LEU A 28 -6.46 -7.36 10.09
N ALA A 29 -5.21 -7.52 9.66
CA ALA A 29 -4.42 -8.74 9.86
C ALA A 29 -3.65 -8.75 11.19
N GLU A 30 -3.79 -7.69 12.00
CA GLU A 30 -3.01 -7.44 13.22
C GLU A 30 -1.49 -7.64 13.00
N ALA A 31 -1.02 -7.28 11.80
CA ALA A 31 0.34 -7.49 11.34
C ALA A 31 1.20 -6.24 11.53
N SER A 32 2.51 -6.43 11.67
CA SER A 32 3.45 -5.32 11.82
C SER A 32 3.50 -4.47 10.54
N ILE A 33 3.00 -3.23 10.63
CA ILE A 33 3.04 -2.24 9.54
C ILE A 33 4.48 -1.97 9.09
N GLY A 34 5.43 -1.89 10.02
CA GLY A 34 6.84 -1.69 9.68
C GLY A 34 7.41 -2.83 8.82
N LYS A 35 7.05 -4.08 9.11
CA LYS A 35 7.45 -5.23 8.29
C LYS A 35 6.75 -5.25 6.92
N LEU A 36 5.48 -4.85 6.86
CA LEU A 36 4.75 -4.68 5.59
C LEU A 36 5.42 -3.62 4.70
N PHE A 37 5.78 -2.48 5.28
CA PHE A 37 6.51 -1.43 4.57
C PHE A 37 7.85 -1.93 4.05
N ALA A 38 8.63 -2.63 4.88
CA ALA A 38 9.89 -3.23 4.45
C ALA A 38 9.69 -4.25 3.33
N GLY A 39 8.64 -5.08 3.45
CA GLY A 39 8.26 -6.08 2.45
C GLY A 39 7.88 -5.49 1.10
N GLY A 40 7.22 -4.33 1.06
CA GLY A 40 6.82 -3.63 -0.16
C GLY A 40 7.96 -3.02 -0.99
N ILE A 41 9.14 -2.80 -0.39
CA ILE A 41 10.27 -2.14 -1.07
C ILE A 41 10.75 -2.96 -2.26
N ILE A 42 11.03 -4.25 -2.07
CA ILE A 42 11.59 -5.11 -3.12
C ILE A 42 10.61 -5.22 -4.29
N PRO A 43 9.33 -5.62 -4.09
CA PRO A 43 8.33 -5.65 -5.15
C PRO A 43 8.14 -4.27 -5.82
N GLY A 44 8.15 -3.18 -5.04
CA GLY A 44 8.03 -1.82 -5.56
C GLY A 44 9.16 -1.44 -6.52
N ILE A 45 10.41 -1.78 -6.16
CA ILE A 45 11.58 -1.55 -7.02
C ILE A 45 11.52 -2.42 -8.27
N VAL A 46 11.18 -3.70 -8.12
CA VAL A 46 11.05 -4.64 -9.25
C VAL A 46 9.99 -4.14 -10.24
N LEU A 47 8.80 -3.78 -9.77
CA LEU A 47 7.71 -3.31 -10.61
C LEU A 47 8.03 -1.96 -11.26
N SER A 48 8.69 -1.05 -10.53
CA SER A 48 9.21 0.21 -11.08
C SER A 48 10.19 -0.06 -12.23
N GLY A 49 11.13 -0.99 -12.03
CA GLY A 49 12.09 -1.41 -13.06
C GLY A 49 11.40 -2.02 -14.28
N MET A 50 10.38 -2.86 -14.07
CA MET A 50 9.56 -3.43 -15.15
C MET A 50 8.83 -2.34 -15.94
N PHE A 51 8.24 -1.34 -15.29
CA PHE A 51 7.61 -0.21 -15.97
C PHE A 51 8.63 0.62 -16.76
N MET A 52 9.80 0.91 -16.19
CA MET A 52 10.88 1.62 -16.90
C MET A 52 11.35 0.84 -18.13
N ALA A 53 11.56 -0.48 -17.99
CA ALA A 53 11.96 -1.35 -19.09
C ALA A 53 10.89 -1.40 -20.20
N TYR A 54 9.63 -1.56 -19.82
CA TYR A 54 8.50 -1.55 -20.76
C TYR A 54 8.43 -0.22 -21.51
N ILE A 55 8.49 0.92 -20.80
CA ILE A 55 8.52 2.26 -21.39
C ILE A 55 9.68 2.38 -22.38
N GLY A 56 10.89 2.01 -21.98
CA GLY A 56 12.09 2.07 -22.82
C GLY A 56 11.99 1.21 -24.08
N LEU A 57 11.49 -0.02 -23.96
CA LEU A 57 11.27 -0.93 -25.09
C LEU A 57 10.19 -0.39 -26.05
N ARG A 58 9.10 0.17 -25.52
CA ARG A 58 8.01 0.73 -26.33
C ARG A 58 8.45 1.98 -27.09
N VAL A 59 9.22 2.87 -26.46
CA VAL A 59 9.80 4.04 -27.13
C VAL A 59 10.79 3.62 -28.22
N ARG A 60 11.66 2.63 -27.94
CA ARG A 60 12.60 2.12 -28.95
C ARG A 60 11.90 1.53 -30.17
N ARG A 61 10.80 0.81 -29.98
CA ARG A 61 10.01 0.22 -31.08
C ARG A 61 9.16 1.24 -31.83
N ASN A 62 8.68 2.28 -31.16
CA ASN A 62 7.92 3.35 -31.80
C ASN A 62 8.35 4.72 -31.25
N PRO A 63 9.36 5.35 -31.87
CA PRO A 63 9.89 6.64 -31.44
C PRO A 63 8.86 7.78 -31.45
N ARG A 64 7.74 7.63 -32.18
CA ARG A 64 6.65 8.63 -32.19
C ARG A 64 5.92 8.74 -30.85
N LEU A 65 6.06 7.74 -29.96
CA LEU A 65 5.41 7.73 -28.64
C LEU A 65 6.04 8.70 -27.63
N ALA A 66 7.28 9.13 -27.89
CA ALA A 66 7.99 10.16 -27.15
C ALA A 66 8.58 11.17 -28.14
N PRO A 67 7.77 12.10 -28.68
CA PRO A 67 8.26 13.18 -29.51
C PRO A 67 9.35 13.94 -28.76
N LYS A 68 10.41 14.36 -29.45
CA LYS A 68 11.47 15.17 -28.83
C LYS A 68 10.87 16.51 -28.41
N GLU A 69 10.44 16.62 -27.16
CA GLU A 69 10.23 17.91 -26.51
C GLU A 69 11.58 18.60 -26.31
N ALA A 70 11.57 19.93 -26.20
CA ALA A 70 12.77 20.75 -26.06
C ALA A 70 13.72 20.16 -25.02
N ALA A 71 15.01 20.05 -25.35
CA ALA A 71 16.01 19.46 -24.47
C ALA A 71 15.98 20.16 -23.11
N ILE A 72 15.52 19.45 -22.08
CA ILE A 72 15.52 19.94 -20.72
C ILE A 72 16.99 20.06 -20.32
N SER A 73 17.45 21.27 -20.02
CA SER A 73 18.81 21.45 -19.51
C SER A 73 18.97 20.66 -18.21
N VAL A 74 20.14 20.05 -17.99
CA VAL A 74 20.45 19.34 -16.73
C VAL A 74 20.20 20.24 -15.51
N ARG A 75 20.38 21.56 -15.67
CA ARG A 75 20.07 22.57 -14.67
C ARG A 75 18.57 22.68 -14.37
N GLY A 76 17.72 22.63 -15.40
CA GLY A 76 16.25 22.58 -15.27
C GLY A 76 15.76 21.31 -14.59
N LEU A 77 16.41 20.17 -14.84
CA LEU A 77 16.12 18.91 -14.14
C LEU A 77 16.41 19.03 -12.64
N ILE A 78 17.60 19.52 -12.26
CA ILE A 78 18.01 19.71 -10.86
C ILE A 78 17.11 20.72 -10.14
N LEU A 79 16.70 21.80 -10.82
CA LEU A 79 15.75 22.78 -10.28
C LEU A 79 14.36 22.17 -10.04
N GLY A 80 13.89 21.28 -10.90
CA GLY A 80 12.65 20.52 -10.68
C GLY A 80 12.74 19.57 -9.48
N LEU A 81 13.86 18.85 -9.37
CA LEU A 81 14.13 17.96 -8.23
C LEU A 81 14.20 18.70 -6.89
N LYS A 82 14.69 19.94 -6.89
CA LYS A 82 14.69 20.77 -5.67
C LYS A 82 13.30 20.95 -5.07
N GLY A 83 12.21 20.87 -5.84
CA GLY A 83 10.84 20.97 -5.32
C GLY A 83 10.39 19.77 -4.46
N LEU A 84 11.09 18.63 -4.54
CA LEU A 84 10.74 17.39 -3.86
C LEU A 84 11.30 17.29 -2.44
N TRP A 85 12.10 18.27 -2.02
CA TRP A 85 12.76 18.28 -0.71
C TRP A 85 11.81 18.07 0.50
N PRO A 86 10.55 18.59 0.53
CA PRO A 86 9.64 18.37 1.66
C PRO A 86 9.27 16.90 1.82
N ILE A 87 9.02 16.24 0.68
CA ILE A 87 8.62 14.83 0.62
C ILE A 87 9.79 13.97 1.08
N LEU A 88 11.01 14.25 0.61
CA LEU A 88 12.21 13.51 1.03
C LEU A 88 12.46 13.61 2.53
N ILE A 89 12.29 14.80 3.13
CA ILE A 89 12.41 14.99 4.58
C ILE A 89 11.36 14.14 5.30
N LEU A 90 10.10 14.21 4.86
CA LEU A 90 9.01 13.47 5.49
C LEU A 90 9.24 11.95 5.40
N MET A 91 9.64 11.45 4.23
CA MET A 91 9.98 10.04 4.03
C MET A 91 11.12 9.62 4.95
N THR A 92 12.16 10.44 5.06
CA THR A 92 13.33 10.12 5.88
C THR A 92 12.97 10.06 7.37
N ILE A 93 12.12 10.97 7.86
CA ILE A 93 11.65 10.96 9.25
C ILE A 93 10.82 9.70 9.52
N VAL A 94 9.83 9.43 8.66
CA VAL A 94 8.88 8.32 8.88
C VAL A 94 9.56 6.96 8.68
N LEU A 95 10.17 6.73 7.50
CA LEU A 95 10.79 5.44 7.19
C LEU A 95 12.08 5.24 7.98
N GLY A 96 12.88 6.29 8.17
CA GLY A 96 14.09 6.22 9.00
C GLY A 96 13.78 5.94 10.46
N GLY A 97 12.71 6.53 11.01
CA GLY A 97 12.24 6.24 12.37
C GLY A 97 11.76 4.80 12.54
N ILE A 98 10.94 4.30 11.59
CA ILE A 98 10.38 2.94 11.63
C ILE A 98 11.48 1.88 11.42
N PHE A 99 12.26 1.99 10.34
CA PHE A 99 13.28 1.00 10.02
C PHE A 99 14.50 1.06 10.94
N GLY A 100 14.80 2.24 11.49
CA GLY A 100 15.80 2.40 12.54
C GLY A 100 15.37 1.82 13.89
N GLY A 101 14.12 1.37 14.04
CA GLY A 101 13.57 0.87 15.30
C GLY A 101 13.43 1.93 16.39
N VAL A 102 13.60 3.21 16.04
CA VAL A 102 13.54 4.35 16.96
C VAL A 102 12.10 4.72 17.26
N MET A 103 11.20 4.53 16.27
CA MET A 103 9.80 4.92 16.36
C MET A 103 8.90 3.77 15.93
N THR A 104 7.82 3.57 16.67
CA THR A 104 6.68 2.76 16.21
C THR A 104 5.95 3.48 15.05
N PRO A 105 5.13 2.76 14.25
CA PRO A 105 4.35 3.39 13.19
C PRO A 105 3.46 4.56 13.68
N THR A 106 2.92 4.45 14.90
CA THR A 106 2.10 5.49 15.52
C THR A 106 2.93 6.73 15.88
N GLU A 107 4.11 6.54 16.45
CA GLU A 107 5.05 7.64 16.75
C GLU A 107 5.59 8.29 15.47
N ALA A 108 5.87 7.48 14.45
CA ALA A 108 6.30 7.96 13.14
C ALA A 108 5.20 8.79 12.45
N ALA A 109 3.92 8.43 12.62
CA ALA A 109 2.80 9.24 12.14
C ALA A 109 2.69 10.59 12.88
N ALA A 110 2.90 10.61 14.20
CA ALA A 110 2.93 11.85 14.99
C ALA A 110 4.12 12.76 14.60
N ALA A 111 5.31 12.18 14.44
CA ALA A 111 6.50 12.91 13.99
C ALA A 111 6.34 13.42 12.56
N GLY A 112 5.81 12.60 11.66
CA GLY A 112 5.54 12.94 10.26
C GLY A 112 4.52 14.08 10.14
N SER A 113 3.36 13.98 10.79
CA SER A 113 2.34 15.03 10.76
C SER A 113 2.84 16.35 11.35
N SER A 114 3.61 16.30 12.43
CA SER A 114 4.26 17.48 13.03
C SER A 114 5.28 18.11 12.09
N ALA A 115 6.13 17.30 11.43
CA ALA A 115 7.09 17.76 10.45
C ALA A 115 6.39 18.35 9.21
N ALA A 116 5.32 17.73 8.73
CA ALA A 116 4.52 18.25 7.62
C ALA A 116 3.92 19.63 7.94
N LEU A 117 3.42 19.81 9.17
CA LEU A 117 2.93 21.11 9.64
C LEU A 117 4.05 22.15 9.70
N ALA A 118 5.21 21.79 10.26
CA ALA A 118 6.37 22.68 10.32
C ALA A 118 6.85 23.09 8.92
N ILE A 119 6.86 22.17 7.96
CA ILE A 119 7.20 22.48 6.56
C ILE A 119 6.15 23.39 5.93
N ALA A 120 4.86 23.16 6.15
CA ALA A 120 3.80 24.02 5.63
C ALA A 120 3.89 25.46 6.16
N LEU A 121 4.22 25.61 7.45
CA LEU A 121 4.50 26.91 8.08
C LEU A 121 5.75 27.56 7.49
N GLY A 122 6.86 26.81 7.36
CA GLY A 122 8.11 27.31 6.78
C GLY A 122 7.99 27.74 5.32
N LEU A 123 7.15 27.04 4.55
CA LEU A 123 6.82 27.40 3.16
C LEU A 123 5.80 28.54 3.06
N ARG A 124 5.28 29.05 4.18
CA ARG A 124 4.23 30.08 4.26
C ARG A 124 2.97 29.72 3.48
N ARG A 125 2.64 28.42 3.42
CA ARG A 125 1.43 27.89 2.75
C ARG A 125 0.34 27.48 3.73
N PHE A 126 0.58 27.69 5.01
CA PHE A 126 -0.38 27.35 6.05
C PHE A 126 -1.64 28.23 5.97
N THR A 127 -2.80 27.59 5.90
CA THR A 127 -4.10 28.23 6.08
C THR A 127 -4.96 27.41 7.04
N TRP A 128 -5.83 28.08 7.79
CA TRP A 128 -6.77 27.40 8.68
C TRP A 128 -7.69 26.42 7.93
N GLN A 129 -8.06 26.79 6.70
CA GLN A 129 -8.85 25.94 5.82
C GLN A 129 -8.10 24.66 5.45
N MET A 130 -6.83 24.75 5.04
CA MET A 130 -5.99 23.57 4.75
C MET A 130 -5.87 22.64 5.96
N LEU A 131 -5.68 23.21 7.16
CA LEU A 131 -5.61 22.41 8.38
C LEU A 131 -6.94 21.69 8.67
N LYS A 132 -8.07 22.41 8.57
CA LYS A 132 -9.40 21.85 8.78
C LYS A 132 -9.71 20.73 7.79
N GLU A 133 -9.44 20.94 6.51
CA GLU A 133 -9.63 19.93 5.45
C GLU A 133 -8.76 18.69 5.69
N SER A 134 -7.49 18.89 6.08
CA SER A 134 -6.57 17.78 6.39
C SER A 134 -7.04 16.97 7.61
N LEU A 135 -7.51 17.65 8.66
CA LEU A 135 -8.05 17.00 9.85
C LEU A 135 -9.34 16.24 9.56
N LEU A 136 -10.27 16.83 8.80
CA LEU A 136 -11.52 16.18 8.42
C LEU A 136 -11.27 14.94 7.55
N SER A 137 -10.38 15.04 6.56
CA SER A 137 -10.01 13.90 5.72
C SER A 137 -9.33 12.78 6.52
N SER A 138 -8.47 13.15 7.48
CA SER A 138 -7.84 12.20 8.39
C SER A 138 -8.86 11.52 9.31
N LEU A 139 -9.82 12.29 9.84
CA LEU A 139 -10.91 11.78 10.68
C LEU A 139 -11.81 10.83 9.88
N GLU A 140 -12.23 11.21 8.68
CA GLU A 140 -13.06 10.38 7.80
C GLU A 140 -12.38 9.03 7.52
N THR A 141 -11.11 9.09 7.13
CA THR A 141 -10.30 7.88 6.91
C THR A 141 -10.24 7.04 8.19
N THR A 142 -9.89 7.64 9.32
CA THR A 142 -9.76 6.93 10.61
C THR A 142 -11.08 6.29 11.05
N CYS A 143 -12.20 7.00 10.92
CA CYS A 143 -13.53 6.49 11.26
C CYS A 143 -13.92 5.32 10.36
N MET A 144 -13.67 5.42 9.04
CA MET A 144 -13.89 4.33 8.10
C MET A 144 -13.07 3.10 8.50
N LEU A 145 -11.78 3.28 8.82
CA LEU A 145 -10.90 2.19 9.26
C LEU A 145 -11.40 1.53 10.54
N MET A 146 -11.70 2.32 11.57
CA MET A 146 -12.19 1.78 12.84
C MET A 146 -13.51 1.02 12.68
N PHE A 147 -14.41 1.52 11.84
CA PHE A 147 -15.68 0.85 11.58
C PHE A 147 -15.48 -0.51 10.89
N ILE A 148 -14.60 -0.56 9.90
CA ILE A 148 -14.24 -1.81 9.22
C ILE A 148 -13.58 -2.79 10.19
N VAL A 149 -12.61 -2.34 10.99
CA VAL A 149 -11.92 -3.18 11.97
C VAL A 149 -12.90 -3.80 12.95
N VAL A 150 -13.84 -3.02 13.49
CA VAL A 150 -14.89 -3.55 14.38
C VAL A 150 -15.73 -4.62 13.67
N GLY A 151 -16.19 -4.37 12.45
CA GLY A 151 -16.96 -5.34 11.68
C GLY A 151 -16.19 -6.62 11.37
N ALA A 152 -14.92 -6.48 10.98
CA ALA A 152 -14.01 -7.58 10.71
C ALA A 152 -13.74 -8.42 11.97
N SER A 153 -13.50 -7.79 13.13
CA SER A 153 -13.27 -8.49 14.39
C SER A 153 -14.50 -9.28 14.85
N ILE A 154 -15.70 -8.73 14.68
CA ILE A 154 -16.96 -9.43 14.97
C ILE A 154 -17.14 -10.63 14.05
N LEU A 155 -16.96 -10.45 12.74
CA LEU A 155 -17.08 -11.53 11.76
C LEU A 155 -16.04 -12.63 11.99
N SER A 156 -14.77 -12.25 12.22
CA SER A 156 -13.67 -13.18 12.52
C SER A 156 -13.98 -14.01 13.77
N SER A 157 -14.45 -13.37 14.84
CA SER A 157 -14.87 -14.05 16.08
C SER A 157 -16.03 -15.02 15.83
N TYR A 158 -17.03 -14.61 15.04
CA TYR A 158 -18.18 -15.46 14.72
C TYR A 158 -17.77 -16.68 13.88
N LEU A 159 -16.94 -16.48 12.84
CA LEU A 159 -16.42 -17.57 12.00
C LEU A 159 -15.56 -18.55 12.82
N ALA A 160 -14.76 -18.04 13.76
CA ALA A 160 -13.97 -18.86 14.67
C ALA A 160 -14.87 -19.74 15.57
N VAL A 161 -15.93 -19.17 16.14
CA VAL A 161 -16.92 -19.90 16.96
C VAL A 161 -17.67 -20.95 16.12
N MET A 162 -18.08 -20.61 14.91
CA MET A 162 -18.73 -21.53 13.98
C MET A 162 -17.79 -22.65 13.48
N GLY A 163 -16.49 -22.55 13.78
CA GLY A 163 -15.49 -23.53 13.34
C GLY A 163 -15.27 -23.53 11.84
N VAL A 164 -15.68 -22.47 11.12
CA VAL A 164 -15.51 -22.34 9.66
C VAL A 164 -14.05 -22.51 9.25
N PRO A 165 -13.06 -21.87 9.92
CA PRO A 165 -11.64 -22.08 9.58
C PRO A 165 -11.21 -23.55 9.67
N LYS A 166 -11.68 -24.26 10.71
CA LYS A 166 -11.40 -25.68 10.92
C LYS A 166 -12.06 -26.55 9.85
N LEU A 167 -13.31 -26.25 9.48
CA LEU A 167 -14.06 -26.99 8.46
C LEU A 167 -13.45 -26.81 7.07
N PHE A 168 -13.00 -25.59 6.75
CA PHE A 168 -12.26 -25.30 5.52
C PHE A 168 -10.90 -25.99 5.49
N ALA A 169 -10.15 -25.98 6.60
CA ALA A 169 -8.89 -26.70 6.70
C ALA A 169 -9.09 -28.20 6.45
N MET A 170 -10.12 -28.81 7.04
CA MET A 170 -10.47 -30.21 6.79
C MET A 170 -10.88 -30.46 5.32
N PHE A 171 -11.65 -29.57 4.71
CA PHE A 171 -12.01 -29.67 3.29
C PHE A 171 -10.78 -29.57 2.38
N VAL A 172 -9.87 -28.65 2.69
CA VAL A 172 -8.59 -28.49 2.01
C VAL A 172 -7.72 -29.74 2.14
N PHE A 173 -7.47 -30.20 3.36
CA PHE A 173 -6.65 -31.39 3.60
C PHE A 173 -7.31 -32.65 3.01
N GLY A 174 -8.65 -32.67 2.91
CA GLY A 174 -9.42 -33.73 2.25
C GLY A 174 -9.46 -33.63 0.73
N SER A 175 -9.25 -32.45 0.14
CA SER A 175 -9.26 -32.24 -1.32
C SER A 175 -8.01 -32.76 -2.04
N GLY A 176 -6.94 -33.07 -1.29
CA GLY A 176 -5.64 -33.46 -1.83
C GLY A 176 -4.86 -32.31 -2.50
N LEU A 177 -5.39 -31.08 -2.49
CA LEU A 177 -4.69 -29.92 -3.03
C LEU A 177 -3.55 -29.48 -2.09
N PRO A 178 -2.35 -29.19 -2.63
CA PRO A 178 -1.28 -28.61 -1.84
C PRO A 178 -1.68 -27.21 -1.37
N ALA A 179 -1.16 -26.76 -0.22
CA ALA A 179 -1.46 -25.44 0.35
C ALA A 179 -1.26 -24.29 -0.66
N VAL A 180 -0.27 -24.42 -1.54
CA VAL A 180 0.03 -23.48 -2.64
C VAL A 180 -1.09 -23.41 -3.68
N GLY A 181 -1.81 -24.51 -3.94
CA GLY A 181 -2.93 -24.53 -4.89
C GLY A 181 -4.12 -23.70 -4.43
N ILE A 182 -4.38 -23.66 -3.12
CA ILE A 182 -5.46 -22.85 -2.52
C ILE A 182 -5.06 -21.38 -2.55
N LEU A 183 -3.81 -21.10 -2.23
CA LEU A 183 -3.26 -19.76 -2.31
C LEU A 183 -3.38 -19.19 -3.74
N LEU A 184 -3.07 -19.99 -4.77
CA LEU A 184 -3.26 -19.61 -6.17
C LEU A 184 -4.73 -19.35 -6.50
N LEU A 185 -5.66 -20.14 -5.96
CA LEU A 185 -7.10 -19.92 -6.14
C LEU A 185 -7.55 -18.58 -5.51
N ILE A 186 -7.06 -18.28 -4.30
CA ILE A 186 -7.31 -17.01 -3.62
C ILE A 186 -6.77 -15.84 -4.46
N TYR A 187 -5.56 -15.94 -5.00
CA TYR A 187 -5.00 -14.91 -5.88
C TYR A 187 -5.79 -14.73 -7.17
N LEU A 188 -6.23 -15.81 -7.81
CA LEU A 188 -7.09 -15.73 -8.99
C LEU A 188 -8.43 -15.06 -8.67
N LEU A 189 -9.01 -15.34 -7.51
CA LEU A 189 -10.22 -14.68 -7.01
C LEU A 189 -9.98 -13.17 -6.84
N TYR A 190 -8.88 -12.76 -6.20
CA TYR A 190 -8.54 -11.34 -6.02
C TYR A 190 -8.28 -10.62 -7.34
N ILE A 191 -7.58 -11.24 -8.29
CA ILE A 191 -7.38 -10.68 -9.63
C ILE A 191 -8.73 -10.48 -10.33
N PHE A 192 -9.59 -11.49 -10.29
CA PHE A 192 -10.93 -11.40 -10.87
C PHE A 192 -11.76 -10.30 -10.21
N LEU A 193 -11.79 -10.25 -8.87
CA LEU A 193 -12.54 -9.24 -8.11
C LEU A 193 -12.00 -7.81 -8.36
N GLY A 194 -10.68 -7.67 -8.46
CA GLY A 194 -9.99 -6.41 -8.77
C GLY A 194 -10.29 -5.87 -10.17
N CYS A 195 -10.82 -6.69 -11.09
CA CYS A 195 -11.33 -6.20 -12.37
C CYS A 195 -12.67 -5.44 -12.23
N PHE A 196 -13.44 -5.71 -11.17
CA PHE A 196 -14.77 -5.12 -10.96
C PHE A 196 -14.78 -4.04 -9.87
N ILE A 197 -13.97 -4.20 -8.83
CA ILE A 197 -13.96 -3.36 -7.63
C ILE A 197 -12.53 -2.88 -7.36
N ASP A 198 -12.37 -1.69 -6.77
CA ASP A 198 -11.07 -1.20 -6.35
C ASP A 198 -10.40 -2.12 -5.31
N GLY A 199 -9.07 -2.19 -5.35
CA GLY A 199 -8.30 -3.15 -4.55
C GLY A 199 -8.44 -2.97 -3.04
N LEU A 200 -8.61 -1.72 -2.56
CA LEU A 200 -8.76 -1.43 -1.15
C LEU A 200 -10.12 -1.93 -0.62
N SER A 201 -11.20 -1.67 -1.35
CA SER A 201 -12.54 -2.19 -1.03
C SER A 201 -12.61 -3.71 -1.11
N ALA A 202 -12.00 -4.31 -2.14
CA ALA A 202 -11.94 -5.76 -2.29
C ALA A 202 -11.22 -6.41 -1.11
N MET A 203 -10.09 -5.84 -0.67
CA MET A 203 -9.34 -6.30 0.50
C MET A 203 -10.20 -6.23 1.75
N ILE A 204 -10.78 -5.07 2.06
CA ILE A 204 -11.63 -4.85 3.25
C ILE A 204 -12.77 -5.87 3.36
N LEU A 205 -13.43 -6.19 2.23
CA LEU A 205 -14.56 -7.10 2.19
C LEU A 205 -14.17 -8.56 2.46
N THR A 206 -13.03 -8.99 1.94
CA THR A 206 -12.68 -10.41 1.81
C THR A 206 -11.66 -10.87 2.84
N LEU A 207 -10.76 -10.00 3.31
CA LEU A 207 -9.72 -10.31 4.29
C LEU A 207 -10.24 -11.03 5.55
N PRO A 208 -11.36 -10.60 6.16
CA PRO A 208 -11.86 -11.25 7.38
C PRO A 208 -12.18 -12.74 7.18
N THR A 209 -12.48 -13.14 5.94
CA THR A 209 -12.74 -14.54 5.56
C THR A 209 -11.44 -15.26 5.16
N VAL A 210 -10.53 -14.57 4.48
CA VAL A 210 -9.27 -15.15 3.96
C VAL A 210 -8.22 -15.32 5.06
N LEU A 211 -8.09 -14.38 5.99
CA LEU A 211 -7.07 -14.41 7.04
C LEU A 211 -7.11 -15.70 7.89
N PRO A 212 -8.28 -16.16 8.41
CA PRO A 212 -8.33 -17.40 9.16
C PRO A 212 -7.92 -18.63 8.34
N ILE A 213 -8.12 -18.61 7.02
CA ILE A 213 -7.72 -19.70 6.12
C ILE A 213 -6.20 -19.71 6.01
N LEU A 214 -5.58 -18.56 5.77
CA LEU A 214 -4.13 -18.43 5.62
C LEU A 214 -3.38 -18.81 6.90
N THR A 215 -3.87 -18.36 8.06
CA THR A 215 -3.26 -18.71 9.36
C THR A 215 -3.35 -20.20 9.63
N THR A 216 -4.46 -20.85 9.26
CA THR A 216 -4.61 -22.31 9.42
C THR A 216 -3.70 -23.09 8.47
N LEU A 217 -3.44 -22.57 7.28
CA LEU A 217 -2.47 -23.14 6.33
C LEU A 217 -1.00 -22.84 6.69
N GLY A 218 -0.77 -21.99 7.70
CA GLY A 218 0.56 -21.61 8.16
C GLY A 218 1.29 -20.61 7.25
N PHE A 219 0.55 -19.86 6.42
CA PHE A 219 1.14 -18.81 5.59
C PHE A 219 1.48 -17.56 6.41
N ASP A 220 2.59 -16.92 6.06
CA ASP A 220 2.99 -15.63 6.64
C ASP A 220 2.08 -14.50 6.13
N LEU A 221 1.45 -13.78 7.07
CA LEU A 221 0.52 -12.71 6.76
C LEU A 221 1.19 -11.49 6.15
N ILE A 222 2.47 -11.23 6.45
CA ILE A 222 3.19 -10.10 5.83
C ILE A 222 3.47 -10.43 4.37
N TRP A 223 3.88 -11.66 4.09
CA TRP A 223 4.10 -12.13 2.73
C TRP A 223 2.83 -12.07 1.88
N PHE A 224 1.70 -12.60 2.40
CA PHE A 224 0.42 -12.52 1.70
C PHE A 224 -0.08 -11.09 1.51
N GLY A 225 0.15 -10.21 2.49
CA GLY A 225 -0.27 -8.81 2.38
C GLY A 225 0.51 -8.00 1.35
N VAL A 226 1.73 -8.44 0.99
CA VAL A 226 2.62 -7.76 0.05
C VAL A 226 2.48 -8.28 -1.38
N VAL A 227 2.20 -9.58 -1.55
CA VAL A 227 2.15 -10.29 -2.85
C VAL A 227 0.71 -10.46 -3.33
#